data_AF-D0KPK5-F1
#
_entry.id   AF-D0KPK5-F1
#
_cell.length_a   1.000
_cell.length_b   1.000
_cell.length_c   1.000
_cell.angle_alpha   90.00
_cell.angle_beta   90.00
_cell.angle_gamma   90.00
#
_symmetry.space_group_name_H-M   'P 1'
#
loop_
_entity.id
_entity.type
_entity.pdbx_description
1 polymer ?
#
loop_
_entity_poly.entity_id
_entity_poly.type
_entity_poly.pdbx_seq_one_letter_code
_entity_poly.pdbx_strand_id
1 'polypeptide(L)'
;METPFYKYALMRNFIREAIEHEPIENFVKEKLASDLEMKSRFCNEDDNTLKQLISEVIEYVTLGKGKGKEDEILNAIISSCH
;
A
#
# COMPACT_ATOMS: atom_id res chain seq x y z
N MET A 1 14.77 -16.09 -10.81
CA MET A 1 14.33 -14.72 -11.13
C MET A 1 12.93 -14.59 -10.60
N GLU A 2 12.71 -13.83 -9.52
CA GLU A 2 11.34 -13.46 -9.12
C GLU A 2 10.75 -12.56 -10.20
N THR A 3 9.61 -12.95 -10.77
CA THR A 3 8.90 -12.08 -11.72
C THR A 3 8.39 -10.84 -10.97
N PRO A 4 8.31 -9.66 -11.61
CA PRO A 4 7.82 -8.42 -11.01
C PRO A 4 6.45 -8.54 -10.31
N PHE A 5 5.64 -9.51 -10.74
CA PHE A 5 4.36 -9.82 -10.09
C PHE A 5 4.52 -10.27 -8.63
N TYR A 6 5.51 -11.11 -8.31
CA TYR A 6 5.78 -11.56 -6.94
C TYR A 6 6.50 -10.51 -6.10
N LYS A 7 7.27 -9.61 -6.73
CA LYS A 7 8.01 -8.53 -6.05
C LYS A 7 7.10 -7.74 -5.12
N TYR A 8 5.88 -7.44 -5.57
CA TYR A 8 4.92 -6.59 -4.86
C TYR A 8 3.74 -7.36 -4.25
N ALA A 9 3.74 -8.70 -4.23
CA ALA A 9 2.59 -9.47 -3.77
C ALA A 9 2.18 -9.13 -2.32
N LEU A 10 3.16 -8.98 -1.43
CA LEU A 10 2.94 -8.59 -0.04
C LEU A 10 2.40 -7.16 0.08
N MET A 11 2.95 -6.21 -0.67
CA MET A 11 2.48 -4.82 -0.68
C MET A 11 1.06 -4.70 -1.25
N ARG A 12 0.71 -5.47 -2.29
CA ARG A 12 -0.66 -5.53 -2.83
C ARG A 12 -1.65 -6.05 -1.79
N ASN A 13 -1.29 -7.11 -1.08
CA ASN A 13 -2.12 -7.65 0.00
C ASN A 13 -2.30 -6.64 1.13
N PHE A 14 -1.25 -5.92 1.50
CA PHE A 14 -1.31 -4.85 2.49
C PHE A 14 -2.26 -3.73 2.07
N ILE A 15 -2.13 -3.22 0.84
CA ILE A 15 -3.01 -2.16 0.30
C ILE A 15 -4.47 -2.64 0.29
N ARG A 16 -4.70 -3.89 -0.14
CA ARG A 16 -6.02 -4.51 -0.11
C ARG A 16 -6.60 -4.53 1.31
N GLU A 17 -5.82 -4.97 2.30
CA GLU A 17 -6.23 -5.00 3.72
C GLU A 17 -6.53 -3.59 4.21
N ALA A 18 -5.65 -2.61 3.93
CA ALA A 18 -5.82 -1.22 4.35
C ALA A 18 -7.16 -0.61 3.91
N ILE A 19 -7.61 -0.91 2.69
CA ILE A 19 -8.90 -0.45 2.14
C ILE A 19 -10.10 -0.96 2.95
N GLU A 20 -9.96 -2.07 3.68
CA GLU A 20 -11.04 -2.65 4.49
C GLU A 20 -11.16 -2.02 5.88
N HIS A 21 -10.18 -1.22 6.29
CA HIS A 21 -10.15 -0.58 7.60
C HIS A 21 -10.50 0.91 7.51
N GLU A 22 -11.29 1.38 8.47
CA GLU A 22 -11.53 2.80 8.68
C GLU A 22 -11.22 3.17 10.14
N PRO A 23 -10.31 4.13 10.41
CA PRO A 23 -9.58 4.97 9.44
C PRO A 23 -8.41 4.23 8.77
N ILE A 24 -8.25 4.41 7.45
CA ILE A 24 -7.17 3.80 6.65
C ILE A 24 -5.80 4.24 7.17
N GLU A 25 -5.64 5.53 7.42
CA GLU A 25 -4.39 6.12 7.89
C GLU A 25 -3.88 5.46 9.18
N ASN A 26 -4.77 5.22 10.15
CA ASN A 26 -4.40 4.59 11.42
C ASN A 26 -3.91 3.16 11.21
N PHE A 27 -4.65 2.37 10.42
CA PHE A 27 -4.24 1.00 10.11
C PHE A 27 -2.86 0.96 9.45
N VAL A 28 -2.64 1.81 8.44
CA VAL A 28 -1.36 1.85 7.71
C VAL A 28 -0.22 2.21 8.65
N LYS A 29 -0.38 3.27 9.45
CA LYS A 29 0.65 3.72 10.41
C LYS A 29 0.96 2.66 11.48
N GLU A 30 -0.06 2.06 12.08
CA GLU A 30 0.13 1.03 13.12
C GLU A 30 0.84 -0.21 12.56
N LYS A 31 0.44 -0.67 11.38
CA LYS A 31 1.06 -1.84 10.75
C LYS A 31 2.49 -1.55 10.30
N LEU A 32 2.77 -0.41 9.68
CA LEU A 32 4.14 -0.08 9.27
C LEU A 32 5.05 0.29 10.45
N ALA A 33 4.50 0.69 11.60
CA ALA A 33 5.26 0.84 12.83
C ALA A 33 5.66 -0.52 13.46
N SER A 34 4.86 -1.57 13.26
CA SER A 34 5.10 -2.90 13.82
C SER A 34 5.83 -3.85 12.88
N ASP A 35 5.61 -3.73 11.57
CA ASP A 35 6.26 -4.52 10.52
C ASP A 35 7.32 -3.71 9.77
N LEU A 36 8.55 -3.77 10.28
CA LEU A 36 9.68 -3.02 9.73
C LEU A 36 10.12 -3.52 8.34
N GLU A 37 9.89 -4.79 8.03
CA GLU A 37 10.22 -5.34 6.70
C GLU A 37 9.26 -4.78 5.66
N MET A 38 7.95 -4.81 5.94
CA MET A 38 6.93 -4.22 5.07
C MET A 38 7.17 -2.71 4.90
N LYS A 39 7.46 -2.01 5.99
CA LYS A 39 7.84 -0.58 5.94
C LYS A 39 9.04 -0.36 5.02
N SER A 40 10.12 -1.13 5.18
CA SER A 40 11.30 -1.00 4.32
C SER A 40 10.98 -1.23 2.85
N ARG A 41 10.10 -2.19 2.52
CA ARG A 41 9.66 -2.43 1.13
C ARG A 41 8.95 -1.21 0.54
N PHE A 42 8.02 -0.59 1.28
CA PHE A 42 7.34 0.63 0.83
C PHE A 42 8.30 1.82 0.70
N CYS A 43 9.17 2.05 1.69
CA CYS A 43 10.05 3.21 1.70
C CYS A 43 11.21 3.14 0.69
N ASN A 44 11.45 1.98 0.08
CA ASN A 44 12.47 1.78 -0.96
C ASN A 44 11.93 1.91 -2.39
N GLU A 45 10.64 2.15 -2.56
CA GLU A 45 10.01 2.37 -3.87
C GLU A 45 9.70 3.86 -4.04
N ASP A 46 9.69 4.35 -5.28
CA ASP A 46 9.36 5.74 -5.57
C ASP A 46 7.83 5.98 -5.57
N ASP A 47 7.42 7.22 -5.34
CA ASP A 47 6.02 7.62 -5.26
C ASP A 47 5.19 7.24 -6.49
N ASN A 48 5.77 7.26 -7.70
CA ASN A 48 5.04 6.87 -8.91
C ASN A 48 4.77 5.37 -8.93
N THR A 49 5.76 4.57 -8.55
CA THR A 49 5.60 3.11 -8.41
C THR A 49 4.55 2.77 -7.35
N LEU A 50 4.58 3.45 -6.20
CA LEU A 50 3.57 3.25 -5.15
C LEU A 50 2.16 3.65 -5.61
N LYS A 51 2.04 4.79 -6.30
CA LYS A 51 0.76 5.27 -6.85
C LYS A 51 0.19 4.31 -7.89
N GLN A 52 1.02 3.78 -8.77
CA GLN A 52 0.61 2.75 -9.74
C GLN A 52 0.16 1.49 -9.02
N LEU A 53 0.92 1.01 -8.03
CA LEU A 53 0.58 -0.19 -7.28
C LEU A 53 -0.76 -0.06 -6.54
N ILE A 54 -1.01 1.08 -5.89
CA ILE A 54 -2.27 1.36 -5.19
C ILE A 54 -3.44 1.39 -6.18
N SER A 55 -3.26 2.06 -7.31
CA SER A 55 -4.29 2.14 -8.37
C SER A 55 -4.60 0.75 -8.93
N GLU A 56 -3.59 -0.07 -9.21
CA GLU A 56 -3.76 -1.46 -9.67
C GLU A 56 -4.56 -2.30 -8.67
N VAL A 57 -4.26 -2.17 -7.38
CA VAL A 57 -4.96 -2.92 -6.33
C VAL A 57 -6.43 -2.48 -6.26
N ILE A 58 -6.69 -1.18 -6.28
CA ILE A 58 -8.06 -0.66 -6.23
C ILE A 58 -8.87 -1.08 -7.48
N GLU A 59 -8.27 -0.98 -8.66
CA GLU A 59 -8.98 -1.28 -9.90
C GLU A 59 -9.20 -2.78 -10.09
N TYR A 60 -8.18 -3.60 -9.89
CA TYR A 60 -8.19 -5.01 -10.31
C TYR A 60 -8.32 -6.02 -9.16
N VAL A 61 -7.86 -5.68 -7.95
CA VAL A 61 -7.89 -6.62 -6.81
C VAL A 61 -9.14 -6.43 -5.96
N THR A 62 -9.53 -5.19 -5.69
CA THR A 62 -10.71 -4.88 -4.87
C THR A 62 -11.95 -4.57 -5.70
N LEU A 63 -11.84 -4.63 -7.04
CA LEU A 63 -12.92 -4.36 -7.99
C LEU A 63 -13.59 -2.99 -7.78
N GLY A 64 -12.79 -1.97 -7.49
CA GLY A 64 -13.22 -0.58 -7.29
C GLY A 64 -13.54 -0.20 -5.83
N LYS A 65 -13.51 -1.14 -4.88
CA LYS A 65 -13.61 -0.81 -3.45
C LYS A 65 -12.34 -0.04 -3.05
N GLY A 66 -12.51 1.16 -2.50
CA GLY A 66 -11.40 2.07 -2.19
C GLY A 66 -11.11 3.13 -3.26
N LYS A 67 -11.88 3.18 -4.36
CA LYS A 67 -11.78 4.26 -5.35
C LYS A 67 -11.97 5.63 -4.70
N GLY A 68 -11.07 6.57 -4.97
CA GLY A 68 -11.02 7.90 -4.36
C GLY A 68 -10.20 7.97 -3.06
N LYS A 69 -9.67 6.84 -2.57
CA LYS A 69 -8.81 6.76 -1.37
C LYS A 69 -7.33 6.53 -1.74
N GLU A 70 -6.97 6.62 -3.02
CA GLU A 70 -5.62 6.38 -3.54
C GLU A 70 -4.59 7.28 -2.85
N ASP A 71 -4.87 8.59 -2.83
CA ASP A 71 -3.97 9.58 -2.23
C ASP A 71 -3.96 9.48 -0.69
N GLU A 72 -5.06 9.05 -0.05
CA GLU A 72 -5.10 8.79 1.40
C GLU A 72 -4.14 7.66 1.78
N ILE A 73 -4.19 6.53 1.05
CA ILE A 73 -3.30 5.38 1.26
C ILE A 73 -1.85 5.78 0.97
N LEU A 74 -1.59 6.47 -0.14
CA LEU A 74 -0.25 6.90 -0.51
C LEU A 74 0.37 7.82 0.56
N ASN A 75 -0.37 8.83 1.01
CA ASN A 75 0.09 9.76 2.04
C ASN A 75 0.34 9.05 3.38
N ALA A 76 -0.51 8.08 3.75
CA ALA A 76 -0.31 7.29 4.95
C ALA A 76 0.97 6.45 4.89
N ILE A 77 1.27 5.85 3.72
CA ILE A 77 2.52 5.10 3.50
C ILE A 77 3.74 6.03 3.55
N ILE A 78 3.73 7.13 2.79
CA ILE A 78 4.86 8.08 2.73
C ILE A 78 5.14 8.67 4.11
N SER A 79 4.09 9.09 4.83
CA SER A 79 4.25 9.62 6.19
C SER A 79 4.79 8.61 7.19
N SER A 80 4.65 7.30 6.92
CA SER A 80 5.25 6.24 7.73
C SER A 80 6.74 6.01 7.43
N CYS A 81 7.26 6.58 6.33
CA CYS A 81 8.67 6.50 5.93
C CYS A 81 9.54 7.64 6.45
N HIS A 82 8.93 8.71 6.95
CA HIS A 82 9.60 9.91 7.49
C HIS A 82 9.56 9.97 9.01
#